data_AF-A0A937V4E0-F1
#
_entry.id   AF-A0A937V4E0-F1
#
_cell.length_a   1.000
_cell.length_b   1.000
_cell.length_c   1.000
_cell.angle_alpha   90.00
_cell.angle_beta   90.00
_cell.angle_gamma   90.00
#
_symmetry.space_group_name_H-M   'P 1'
#
loop_
_entity.id
_entity.type
_entity.pdbx_description
1 polymer ?
#
loop_
_entity_poly.entity_id
_entity_poly.type
_entity_poly.pdbx_seq_one_letter_code
_entity_poly.pdbx_strand_id
1 'polypeptide(L)'
;MQQWYQCPRCGAPVAFGVRFCGNCQTPLNWPAQQQPPPQYQQTPQYQQQYQQPGGGYQQQYQQPEPPKKKTNVWLMGCLGLIVLAAIIGGITLAVGMSSSTKVTTPSDIISKVEVGMTIADVMGVVDIDKLTSEKAFVVVNCNSLSFNNDVLNYEATKDIDSPYFMWLCFGIVVQNLNPAVIGFSANPEMVIGTGRIDFAEAQALVEWNSDRPFRR
;
A
#
# COMPACT_ATOMS: atom_id res chain seq x y z
N MET A 1 28.86 19.23 0.16
CA MET A 1 28.92 18.89 -1.28
C MET A 1 28.08 17.63 -1.49
N GLN A 2 26.99 17.69 -2.25
CA GLN A 2 26.21 16.49 -2.56
C GLN A 2 26.89 15.76 -3.73
N GLN A 3 27.22 14.47 -3.55
CA GLN A 3 27.79 13.66 -4.63
C GLN A 3 26.66 13.18 -5.55
N TRP A 4 26.82 13.42 -6.85
CA TRP A 4 25.90 13.00 -7.90
C TRP A 4 26.50 11.81 -8.66
N TYR A 5 25.66 10.83 -8.94
CA TYR A 5 25.99 9.62 -9.67
C TYR A 5 25.06 9.47 -10.89
N GLN A 6 25.38 8.59 -11.83
CA GLN A 6 24.51 8.28 -12.97
C GLN A 6 23.83 6.92 -12.78
N CYS A 7 22.55 6.82 -13.14
CA CYS A 7 21.84 5.55 -13.10
C CYS A 7 22.38 4.59 -14.18
N PRO A 8 22.80 3.36 -13.83
CA PRO A 8 23.36 2.41 -14.80
C PRO A 8 22.36 1.88 -15.83
N ARG A 9 21.04 2.07 -15.64
CA ARG A 9 20.03 1.68 -16.64
C ARG A 9 19.66 2.79 -17.61
N CYS A 10 19.57 4.06 -17.17
CA CYS A 10 19.03 5.15 -17.99
C CYS A 10 19.91 6.41 -18.08
N GLY A 11 21.10 6.42 -17.48
CA GLY A 11 22.02 7.56 -17.49
C GLY A 11 21.58 8.79 -16.67
N ALA A 12 20.35 8.79 -16.13
CA ALA A 12 19.83 9.94 -15.38
C ALA A 12 20.67 10.25 -14.13
N PRO A 13 20.89 11.54 -13.80
CA PRO A 13 21.59 11.94 -12.60
C PRO A 13 20.77 11.59 -11.35
N VAL A 14 21.43 11.03 -10.34
CA VAL A 14 20.83 10.56 -9.09
C VAL A 14 21.69 10.98 -7.91
N ALA A 15 21.05 11.46 -6.85
CA ALA A 15 21.74 11.84 -5.62
C ALA A 15 22.21 10.60 -4.85
N PHE A 16 23.40 10.65 -4.27
CA PHE A 16 23.93 9.53 -3.47
C PHE A 16 22.98 9.18 -2.30
N GLY A 17 22.73 7.88 -2.12
CA GLY A 17 21.90 7.35 -1.02
C GLY A 17 20.43 7.11 -1.36
N VAL A 18 19.90 7.54 -2.52
CA VAL A 18 18.51 7.24 -2.91
C VAL A 18 18.35 5.78 -3.34
N ARG A 19 17.40 5.04 -2.78
CA ARG A 19 17.27 3.58 -3.02
C ARG A 19 16.89 3.21 -4.45
N PHE A 20 16.21 4.09 -5.17
CA PHE A 20 15.71 3.85 -6.53
C PHE A 20 15.94 5.09 -7.41
N CYS A 21 16.18 4.89 -8.69
CA CYS A 21 16.24 5.99 -9.65
C CYS A 21 14.84 6.58 -9.90
N GLY A 22 14.67 7.89 -9.71
CA GLY A 22 13.37 8.55 -9.94
C GLY A 22 12.86 8.52 -11.39
N ASN A 23 13.73 8.28 -12.38
CA ASN A 23 13.36 8.26 -13.80
C ASN A 23 12.97 6.86 -14.32
N CYS A 24 13.66 5.80 -13.86
CA CYS A 24 13.46 4.43 -14.38
C CYS A 24 13.17 3.39 -13.29
N GLN A 25 12.89 3.84 -12.05
CA GLN A 25 12.55 3.05 -10.86
C GLN A 25 13.52 1.91 -10.52
N THR A 26 14.72 1.92 -11.11
CA THR A 26 15.68 0.83 -10.95
C THR A 26 16.38 0.96 -9.60
N PRO A 27 16.50 -0.13 -8.82
CA PRO A 27 17.19 -0.09 -7.53
C PRO A 27 18.66 0.28 -7.72
N LEU A 28 19.15 1.16 -6.86
CA LEU A 28 20.53 1.64 -6.86
C LEU A 28 21.26 1.05 -5.66
N ASN A 29 22.33 0.30 -5.94
CA ASN A 29 23.22 -0.23 -4.91
C ASN A 29 24.38 0.74 -4.72
N TRP A 30 24.45 1.37 -3.54
CA TRP A 30 25.49 2.31 -3.19
C TRP A 30 26.64 1.58 -2.49
N PRO A 31 27.91 1.87 -2.82
CA PRO A 31 29.02 1.41 -1.98
C PRO A 31 28.81 2.00 -0.58
N ALA A 32 28.67 1.13 0.42
CA ALA A 32 28.48 1.56 1.80
C ALA A 32 29.65 2.46 2.22
N GLN A 33 29.35 3.66 2.71
CA GLN A 33 30.36 4.51 3.32
C GLN A 33 30.97 3.75 4.50
N GLN A 34 32.29 3.58 4.47
CA GLN A 34 33.02 2.90 5.53
C GLN A 34 32.85 3.68 6.84
N GLN A 35 31.97 3.20 7.72
CA GLN A 35 31.99 3.64 9.11
C GLN A 35 33.31 3.16 9.73
N PRO A 36 34.04 4.00 10.48
CA PRO A 36 35.27 3.59 11.14
C PRO A 36 34.97 2.44 12.12
N PRO A 37 35.83 1.42 12.19
CA PRO A 37 35.54 0.20 12.95
C PRO A 37 35.47 0.50 14.46
N PRO A 38 34.48 -0.05 15.19
CA PRO A 38 34.49 -0.01 16.64
C PRO A 38 35.69 -0.80 17.17
N GLN A 39 36.40 -0.20 18.13
CA GLN A 39 37.65 -0.73 18.67
C GLN A 39 37.39 -1.92 19.61
N TYR A 40 37.81 -3.12 19.21
CA TYR A 40 37.74 -4.31 20.06
C TYR A 40 38.82 -4.28 21.15
N GLN A 41 38.41 -4.39 22.42
CA GLN A 41 39.32 -4.75 23.51
C GLN A 41 39.39 -6.28 23.62
N GLN A 42 40.61 -6.81 23.54
CA GLN A 42 40.92 -8.23 23.63
C GLN A 42 41.17 -8.68 25.08
N THR A 43 41.10 -10.01 25.26
CA THR A 43 41.91 -10.91 26.15
C THR A 43 41.21 -11.51 27.38
N PRO A 44 41.70 -12.66 27.91
CA PRO A 44 42.27 -13.81 27.19
C PRO A 44 41.67 -15.18 27.62
N GLN A 45 42.01 -16.21 26.85
CA GLN A 45 41.73 -17.62 27.09
C GLN A 45 42.58 -18.20 28.24
N TYR A 46 42.03 -19.11 29.06
CA TYR A 46 42.82 -20.08 29.85
C TYR A 46 42.17 -21.47 29.90
N GLN A 47 43.02 -22.50 30.05
CA GLN A 47 42.68 -23.94 30.09
C GLN A 47 42.61 -24.51 31.52
N GLN A 48 42.37 -25.83 31.61
CA GLN A 48 42.49 -26.80 32.72
C GLN A 48 41.13 -27.29 33.26
N GLN A 49 40.77 -28.59 33.23
CA GLN A 49 41.42 -29.85 33.69
C GLN A 49 41.31 -30.05 35.21
N TYR A 50 40.58 -31.10 35.67
CA TYR A 50 41.01 -32.14 36.64
C TYR A 50 39.91 -33.21 36.92
N GLN A 51 40.27 -34.26 37.68
CA GLN A 51 39.65 -35.60 37.80
C GLN A 51 38.34 -35.77 38.63
N GLN A 52 37.72 -36.95 38.42
CA GLN A 52 36.78 -37.75 39.28
C GLN A 52 37.19 -37.90 40.77
N PRO A 53 36.34 -38.40 41.73
CA PRO A 53 35.30 -39.47 41.65
C PRO A 53 33.95 -39.14 42.36
N GLY A 54 32.95 -40.02 42.61
CA GLY A 54 32.65 -41.41 42.19
C GLY A 54 31.59 -42.11 43.11
N GLY A 55 31.12 -43.33 42.75
CA GLY A 55 30.11 -44.15 43.48
C GLY A 55 28.66 -44.03 42.95
N GLY A 56 27.79 -45.05 42.96
CA GLY A 56 27.95 -46.49 43.26
C GLY A 56 26.60 -47.26 43.35
N TYR A 57 26.51 -48.43 42.69
CA TYR A 57 25.55 -49.55 42.89
C TYR A 57 24.03 -49.34 42.55
N GLN A 58 23.48 -50.02 41.52
CA GLN A 58 22.64 -51.27 41.55
C GLN A 58 21.10 -51.00 41.72
N GLN A 59 20.11 -51.77 41.22
CA GLN A 59 19.94 -53.11 40.58
C GLN A 59 18.92 -53.03 39.40
N GLN A 60 19.14 -53.72 38.26
CA GLN A 60 18.53 -55.01 37.83
C GLN A 60 16.99 -55.09 37.79
N TYR A 61 16.41 -55.28 36.58
CA TYR A 61 15.43 -56.34 36.25
C TYR A 61 15.34 -56.54 34.73
N GLN A 62 15.35 -57.80 34.27
CA GLN A 62 15.17 -58.18 32.86
C GLN A 62 13.72 -58.60 32.61
N GLN A 63 13.08 -58.06 31.56
CA GLN A 63 11.87 -58.61 30.94
C GLN A 63 11.78 -58.16 29.46
N PRO A 64 10.94 -58.80 28.61
CA PRO A 64 11.45 -59.33 27.33
C PRO A 64 11.21 -58.40 26.12
N GLU A 65 12.00 -58.60 25.06
CA GLU A 65 11.87 -57.86 23.81
C GLU A 65 10.58 -58.18 23.02
N PRO A 66 9.77 -57.17 22.64
CA PRO A 66 8.86 -57.22 21.50
C PRO A 66 9.56 -56.66 20.24
N PRO A 67 9.08 -57.00 19.02
CA PRO A 67 9.89 -56.93 17.81
C PRO A 67 10.20 -55.51 17.31
N LYS A 68 11.43 -55.33 16.81
CA LYS A 68 11.89 -54.14 16.08
C LYS A 68 11.00 -53.85 14.87
N LYS A 69 10.07 -52.90 14.99
CA LYS A 69 9.49 -52.23 13.82
C LYS A 69 10.51 -51.23 13.28
N LYS A 70 10.93 -51.39 12.03
CA LYS A 70 11.76 -50.40 11.31
C LYS A 70 10.95 -49.11 11.11
N THR A 71 11.05 -48.18 12.04
CA THR A 71 10.63 -46.79 11.80
C THR A 71 11.63 -46.16 10.84
N ASN A 72 11.25 -46.04 9.57
CA ASN A 72 12.10 -45.47 8.54
C ASN A 72 12.38 -43.99 8.85
N VAL A 73 13.63 -43.71 9.25
CA VAL A 73 14.17 -42.36 9.55
C VAL A 73 13.93 -41.35 8.42
N TRP A 74 13.70 -41.85 7.20
CA TRP A 74 13.30 -41.09 6.02
C TRP A 74 12.03 -40.22 6.20
N LEU A 75 11.10 -40.59 7.08
CA LEU A 75 9.86 -39.80 7.27
C LEU A 75 10.05 -38.49 8.04
N MET A 76 11.10 -38.36 8.85
CA MET A 76 11.39 -37.15 9.63
C MET A 76 11.94 -35.99 8.78
N GLY A 77 12.60 -36.31 7.65
CA GLY A 77 13.09 -35.28 6.72
C GLY A 77 11.94 -34.56 5.98
N CYS A 78 10.93 -35.32 5.55
CA CYS A 78 9.80 -34.75 4.81
C CYS A 78 8.96 -33.79 5.66
N LEU A 79 8.75 -34.07 6.95
CA LEU A 79 7.95 -33.21 7.82
C LEU A 79 8.63 -31.85 8.08
N GLY A 80 9.94 -31.83 8.29
CA GLY A 80 10.71 -30.59 8.39
C GLY A 80 10.71 -29.77 7.10
N LEU A 81 10.79 -30.44 5.94
CA LEU A 81 10.76 -29.80 4.63
C LEU A 81 9.36 -29.27 4.28
N ILE A 82 8.29 -29.97 4.66
CA ILE A 82 6.90 -29.49 4.54
C ILE A 82 6.66 -28.27 5.42
N VAL A 83 7.14 -28.25 6.67
CA VAL A 83 7.04 -27.07 7.54
C VAL A 83 7.84 -25.90 6.97
N LEU A 84 9.06 -26.13 6.46
CA LEU A 84 9.85 -25.09 5.82
C LEU A 84 9.16 -24.55 4.54
N ALA A 85 8.59 -25.43 3.72
CA ALA A 85 7.85 -25.06 2.51
C ALA A 85 6.51 -24.38 2.84
N ALA A 86 5.86 -24.70 3.97
CA ALA A 86 4.67 -24.01 4.46
C ALA A 86 5.01 -22.63 5.05
N ILE A 87 6.18 -22.45 5.67
CA ILE A 87 6.68 -21.15 6.11
C ILE A 87 7.03 -20.29 4.88
N ILE A 88 7.80 -20.81 3.92
CA ILE A 88 8.16 -20.09 2.68
C ILE A 88 6.91 -19.81 1.83
N GLY A 89 6.01 -20.78 1.70
CA GLY A 89 4.73 -20.67 1.00
C GLY A 89 3.78 -19.67 1.67
N GLY A 90 3.67 -19.71 3.01
CA GLY A 90 2.89 -18.74 3.79
C GLY A 90 3.43 -17.32 3.69
N ILE A 91 4.76 -17.16 3.68
CA ILE A 91 5.41 -15.85 3.47
C ILE A 91 5.16 -15.34 2.04
N THR A 92 5.25 -16.19 1.01
CA THR A 92 4.96 -15.78 -0.37
C THR A 92 3.48 -15.48 -0.61
N LEU A 93 2.55 -16.17 0.06
CA LEU A 93 1.12 -15.85 0.06
C LEU A 93 0.79 -14.53 0.75
N ALA A 94 1.53 -14.14 1.80
CA ALA A 94 1.36 -12.84 2.46
C ALA A 94 1.92 -11.66 1.64
N VAL A 95 2.94 -11.89 0.81
CA VAL A 95 3.51 -10.87 -0.11
C VAL A 95 2.68 -10.73 -1.40
N GLY A 96 1.74 -11.66 -1.65
CA GLY A 96 0.74 -11.60 -2.71
C GLY A 96 -0.39 -10.58 -2.49
N MET A 97 -0.24 -9.62 -1.55
CA MET A 97 -1.15 -8.48 -1.46
C MET A 97 -0.96 -7.57 -2.67
N SER A 98 -1.74 -7.85 -3.72
CA SER A 98 -1.91 -7.01 -4.90
C SER A 98 -1.97 -5.54 -4.49
N SER A 99 -0.93 -4.79 -4.81
CA SER A 99 -0.89 -3.35 -4.56
C SER A 99 -1.85 -2.68 -5.54
N SER A 100 -3.14 -2.67 -5.20
CA SER A 100 -4.18 -1.95 -5.93
C SER A 100 -3.78 -0.49 -5.97
N THR A 101 -3.21 -0.09 -7.10
CA THR A 101 -2.76 1.29 -7.29
C THR A 101 -4.02 2.13 -7.38
N LYS A 102 -4.32 2.83 -6.28
CA LYS A 102 -5.47 3.73 -6.20
C LYS A 102 -5.40 4.76 -7.32
N VAL A 103 -6.56 5.12 -7.87
CA VAL A 103 -6.63 5.98 -9.04
C VAL A 103 -6.71 7.46 -8.67
N THR A 104 -6.10 8.30 -9.52
CA THR A 104 -6.07 9.77 -9.35
C THR A 104 -6.44 10.54 -10.61
N THR A 105 -6.57 9.89 -11.78
CA THR A 105 -6.98 10.61 -12.99
C THR A 105 -8.50 10.59 -13.12
N PRO A 106 -9.13 11.66 -13.64
CA PRO A 106 -10.57 11.67 -13.88
C PRO A 106 -11.05 10.48 -14.72
N SER A 107 -10.29 10.07 -15.74
CA SER A 107 -10.66 8.93 -16.60
C SER A 107 -10.63 7.60 -15.84
N ASP A 108 -9.60 7.37 -15.03
CA ASP A 108 -9.49 6.14 -14.25
C ASP A 108 -10.58 6.06 -13.18
N ILE A 109 -10.93 7.20 -12.55
CA ILE A 109 -12.00 7.30 -11.56
C ILE A 109 -13.35 6.87 -12.16
N ILE A 110 -13.74 7.44 -13.30
CA ILE A 110 -15.00 7.06 -13.98
C ILE A 110 -14.97 5.59 -14.42
N SER A 111 -13.82 5.05 -14.80
CA SER A 111 -13.71 3.64 -15.21
C SER A 111 -13.78 2.61 -14.07
N LYS A 112 -13.62 3.03 -12.81
CA LYS A 112 -13.53 2.12 -11.65
C LYS A 112 -14.53 2.37 -10.53
N VAL A 113 -15.26 3.49 -10.55
CA VAL A 113 -16.30 3.79 -9.56
C VAL A 113 -17.66 3.46 -10.15
N GLU A 114 -18.34 2.49 -9.56
CA GLU A 114 -19.62 1.95 -10.03
C GLU A 114 -20.79 2.39 -9.15
N VAL A 115 -22.00 2.40 -9.71
CA VAL A 115 -23.24 2.68 -8.97
C VAL A 115 -23.46 1.61 -7.90
N GLY A 116 -23.84 2.04 -6.69
CA GLY A 116 -24.05 1.19 -5.53
C GLY A 116 -22.81 0.96 -4.66
N MET A 117 -21.61 1.43 -5.07
CA MET A 117 -20.43 1.44 -4.19
C MET A 117 -20.68 2.32 -2.96
N THR A 118 -20.21 1.89 -1.79
CA THR A 118 -20.20 2.74 -0.59
C THR A 118 -19.04 3.74 -0.64
N ILE A 119 -19.07 4.78 0.20
CA ILE A 119 -17.92 5.70 0.37
C ILE A 119 -16.63 4.93 0.66
N ALA A 120 -16.70 3.88 1.51
CA ALA A 120 -15.53 3.08 1.87
C ALA A 120 -14.94 2.32 0.66
N ASP A 121 -15.80 1.79 -0.23
CA ASP A 121 -15.36 1.12 -1.46
C ASP A 121 -14.70 2.13 -2.42
N VAL A 122 -15.30 3.31 -2.59
CA VAL A 122 -14.72 4.40 -3.39
C VAL A 122 -13.36 4.82 -2.83
N MET A 123 -13.21 4.96 -1.52
CA MET A 123 -11.92 5.26 -0.88
C MET A 123 -10.90 4.11 -0.98
N GLY A 124 -11.35 2.87 -1.18
CA GLY A 124 -10.49 1.72 -1.52
C GLY A 124 -9.93 1.78 -2.94
N VAL A 125 -10.66 2.41 -3.86
CA VAL A 125 -10.35 2.51 -5.30
C VAL A 125 -9.64 3.82 -5.67
N VAL A 126 -10.07 4.95 -5.11
CA VAL A 126 -9.64 6.31 -5.45
C VAL A 126 -8.71 6.85 -4.36
N ASP A 127 -7.61 7.51 -4.76
CA ASP A 127 -6.64 8.10 -3.84
C ASP A 127 -7.10 9.49 -3.38
N ILE A 128 -8.17 9.52 -2.57
CA ILE A 128 -8.77 10.75 -2.04
C ILE A 128 -7.77 11.53 -1.17
N ASP A 129 -6.90 10.84 -0.43
CA ASP A 129 -5.86 11.47 0.39
C ASP A 129 -4.89 12.27 -0.48
N LYS A 130 -4.40 11.66 -1.56
CA LYS A 130 -3.51 12.34 -2.52
C LYS A 130 -4.23 13.49 -3.23
N LEU A 131 -5.43 13.26 -3.77
CA LEU A 131 -6.22 14.31 -4.44
C LEU A 131 -6.47 15.50 -3.50
N THR A 132 -6.78 15.25 -2.22
CA THR A 132 -6.96 16.30 -1.20
C THR A 132 -5.65 17.04 -0.93
N SER A 133 -4.53 16.32 -0.78
CA SER A 133 -3.21 16.93 -0.53
C SER A 133 -2.74 17.85 -1.67
N GLU A 134 -3.11 17.51 -2.91
CA GLU A 134 -2.80 18.26 -4.13
C GLU A 134 -3.91 19.26 -4.52
N LYS A 135 -4.91 19.49 -3.64
CA LYS A 135 -6.05 20.42 -3.81
C LYS A 135 -6.91 20.12 -5.06
N ALA A 136 -6.90 18.86 -5.48
CA ALA A 136 -7.63 18.33 -6.63
C ALA A 136 -8.94 17.62 -6.24
N PHE A 137 -9.51 17.94 -5.06
CA PHE A 137 -10.72 17.33 -4.51
C PHE A 137 -11.60 18.38 -3.84
N VAL A 138 -12.90 18.37 -4.15
CA VAL A 138 -13.92 19.22 -3.49
C VAL A 138 -15.22 18.43 -3.33
N VAL A 139 -15.91 18.61 -2.20
CA VAL A 139 -17.27 18.08 -1.95
C VAL A 139 -18.28 19.20 -2.13
N VAL A 140 -19.40 18.91 -2.82
CA VAL A 140 -20.50 19.86 -3.07
C VAL A 140 -21.84 19.19 -2.75
N ASN A 141 -22.64 19.82 -1.90
CA ASN A 141 -23.97 19.32 -1.53
C ASN A 141 -25.02 19.70 -2.58
N CYS A 142 -26.04 18.86 -2.78
CA CYS A 142 -26.99 18.97 -3.90
C CYS A 142 -28.44 18.62 -3.48
N ASN A 143 -29.38 19.56 -3.65
CA ASN A 143 -30.81 19.33 -3.44
C ASN A 143 -31.37 18.26 -4.40
N SER A 144 -30.85 18.24 -5.63
CA SER A 144 -31.13 17.21 -6.63
C SER A 144 -29.83 16.84 -7.35
N LEU A 145 -29.72 15.56 -7.73
CA LEU A 145 -28.56 15.02 -8.43
C LEU A 145 -28.98 13.82 -9.27
N SER A 146 -28.65 13.81 -10.56
CA SER A 146 -28.97 12.72 -11.48
C SER A 146 -28.01 12.64 -12.67
N PHE A 147 -27.88 11.43 -13.22
CA PHE A 147 -27.00 11.12 -14.34
C PHE A 147 -27.85 10.46 -15.43
N ASN A 148 -27.91 11.06 -16.62
CA ASN A 148 -28.74 10.59 -17.73
C ASN A 148 -27.94 10.61 -19.03
N ASN A 149 -27.54 9.44 -19.53
CA ASN A 149 -26.71 9.29 -20.73
C ASN A 149 -25.47 10.21 -20.71
N ASP A 150 -24.64 10.05 -19.67
CA ASP A 150 -23.46 10.88 -19.36
C ASP A 150 -23.71 12.37 -19.06
N VAL A 151 -24.96 12.85 -19.15
CA VAL A 151 -25.33 14.21 -18.74
C VAL A 151 -25.60 14.26 -17.23
N LEU A 152 -24.76 15.01 -16.52
CA LEU A 152 -24.96 15.39 -15.13
C LEU A 152 -26.02 16.48 -15.03
N ASN A 153 -27.05 16.28 -14.19
CA ASN A 153 -28.04 17.30 -13.85
C ASN A 153 -28.09 17.41 -12.32
N TYR A 154 -27.89 18.62 -11.78
CA TYR A 154 -27.78 18.84 -10.34
C TYR A 154 -28.29 20.24 -9.94
N GLU A 155 -28.64 20.38 -8.66
CA GLU A 155 -28.97 21.65 -8.03
C GLU A 155 -28.13 21.79 -6.76
N ALA A 156 -27.02 22.51 -6.84
CA ALA A 156 -26.10 22.67 -5.72
C ALA A 156 -26.70 23.52 -4.58
N THR A 157 -26.42 23.14 -3.34
CA THR A 157 -26.83 23.86 -2.13
C THR A 157 -25.66 24.04 -1.15
N LYS A 158 -25.74 25.08 -0.31
CA LYS A 158 -24.84 25.25 0.85
C LYS A 158 -25.41 24.59 2.11
N ASP A 159 -26.61 24.01 2.03
CA ASP A 159 -27.18 23.21 3.10
C ASP A 159 -26.35 21.94 3.34
N ILE A 160 -26.12 21.60 4.61
CA ILE A 160 -25.38 20.41 5.03
C ILE A 160 -26.29 19.19 5.20
N ASP A 161 -27.58 19.39 5.40
CA ASP A 161 -28.58 18.33 5.56
C ASP A 161 -29.17 17.87 4.21
N SER A 162 -28.43 18.13 3.12
CA SER A 162 -28.85 17.88 1.74
C SER A 162 -28.92 16.37 1.44
N PRO A 163 -29.95 15.89 0.71
CA PRO A 163 -30.13 14.45 0.44
C PRO A 163 -29.08 13.87 -0.51
N TYR A 164 -28.33 14.70 -1.23
CA TYR A 164 -27.25 14.29 -2.12
C TYR A 164 -26.01 15.15 -1.91
N PHE A 165 -24.85 14.59 -2.25
CA PHE A 165 -23.62 15.34 -2.42
C PHE A 165 -22.81 14.71 -3.55
N MET A 166 -21.84 15.44 -4.08
CA MET A 166 -20.92 14.93 -5.09
C MET A 166 -19.48 15.31 -4.80
N TRP A 167 -18.58 14.42 -5.22
CA TRP A 167 -17.15 14.63 -5.19
C TRP A 167 -16.66 15.07 -6.56
N LEU A 168 -16.00 16.22 -6.61
CA LEU A 168 -15.33 16.76 -7.78
C LEU A 168 -13.84 16.40 -7.71
N CYS A 169 -13.41 15.47 -8.56
CA CYS A 169 -12.03 14.99 -8.63
C CYS A 169 -11.33 15.58 -9.86
N PHE A 170 -10.42 16.53 -9.63
CA PHE A 170 -9.67 17.25 -10.65
C PHE A 170 -8.40 16.48 -11.06
N GLY A 171 -7.91 16.73 -12.27
CA GLY A 171 -6.66 16.13 -12.75
C GLY A 171 -5.42 16.82 -12.19
N ILE A 172 -4.68 16.14 -11.32
CA ILE A 172 -3.42 16.64 -10.70
C ILE A 172 -2.41 17.16 -11.73
N VAL A 173 -2.16 16.41 -12.80
CA VAL A 173 -1.10 16.70 -13.79
C VAL A 173 -1.65 17.39 -15.04
N VAL A 174 -2.98 17.42 -15.22
CA VAL A 174 -3.61 17.85 -16.47
C VAL A 174 -4.82 18.75 -16.18
N GLN A 175 -4.54 20.04 -15.99
CA GLN A 175 -5.56 21.08 -15.75
C GLN A 175 -6.58 21.25 -16.90
N ASN A 176 -6.37 20.59 -18.05
CA ASN A 176 -7.26 20.62 -19.21
C ASN A 176 -8.20 19.40 -19.30
N LEU A 177 -8.22 18.51 -18.31
CA LEU A 177 -9.21 17.41 -18.25
C LEU A 177 -10.44 17.84 -17.47
N ASN A 178 -11.61 17.63 -18.07
CA ASN A 178 -12.91 17.73 -17.41
C ASN A 178 -12.92 16.85 -16.14
N PRO A 179 -13.16 17.43 -14.95
CA PRO A 179 -13.15 16.70 -13.68
C PRO A 179 -14.11 15.51 -13.68
N ALA A 180 -13.74 14.49 -12.92
CA ALA A 180 -14.65 13.38 -12.63
C ALA A 180 -15.62 13.82 -11.52
N VAL A 181 -16.88 13.47 -11.69
CA VAL A 181 -17.93 13.64 -10.68
C VAL A 181 -18.33 12.26 -10.20
N ILE A 182 -18.33 12.07 -8.89
CA ILE A 182 -18.95 10.91 -8.23
C ILE A 182 -20.12 11.45 -7.42
N GLY A 183 -21.34 11.08 -7.77
CA GLY A 183 -22.55 11.50 -7.08
C GLY A 183 -23.00 10.47 -6.06
N PHE A 184 -23.41 10.93 -4.87
CA PHE A 184 -23.84 10.10 -3.76
C PHE A 184 -25.23 10.48 -3.27
N SER A 185 -26.00 9.48 -2.82
CA SER A 185 -27.08 9.70 -1.85
C SER A 185 -26.47 9.87 -0.46
N ALA A 186 -27.05 10.74 0.37
CA ALA A 186 -26.67 10.88 1.77
C ALA A 186 -27.28 9.79 2.68
N ASN A 187 -28.34 9.12 2.23
CA ASN A 187 -28.97 8.05 3.01
C ASN A 187 -29.63 6.99 2.09
N PRO A 188 -29.07 5.77 1.97
CA PRO A 188 -27.74 5.37 2.45
C PRO A 188 -26.61 6.04 1.65
N GLU A 189 -25.42 6.16 2.25
CA GLU A 189 -24.20 6.72 1.66
C GLU A 189 -23.62 5.83 0.53
N MET A 190 -24.22 5.93 -0.65
CA MET A 190 -23.87 5.11 -1.82
C MET A 190 -23.78 5.96 -3.10
N VAL A 191 -22.90 5.55 -4.02
CA VAL A 191 -22.77 6.13 -5.35
C VAL A 191 -24.06 5.92 -6.13
N ILE A 192 -24.67 7.01 -6.61
CA ILE A 192 -25.86 7.01 -7.48
C ILE A 192 -25.51 7.23 -8.96
N GLY A 193 -24.28 7.64 -9.25
CA GLY A 193 -23.77 7.80 -10.61
C GLY A 193 -22.37 8.41 -10.64
N THR A 194 -21.74 8.28 -11.80
CA THR A 194 -20.47 8.92 -12.12
C THR A 194 -20.58 9.61 -13.47
N GLY A 195 -19.81 10.69 -13.67
CA GLY A 195 -19.86 11.45 -14.91
C GLY A 195 -18.75 12.49 -15.01
N ARG A 196 -18.84 13.37 -16.01
CA ARG A 196 -17.92 14.50 -16.17
C ARG A 196 -18.68 15.80 -16.12
N ILE A 197 -18.00 16.83 -15.63
CA ILE A 197 -18.45 18.22 -15.62
C ILE A 197 -17.45 19.05 -16.44
N ASP A 198 -17.90 20.12 -17.09
CA ASP A 198 -16.96 21.03 -17.75
C ASP A 198 -16.01 21.68 -16.74
N PHE A 199 -14.76 21.95 -17.14
CA PHE A 199 -13.79 22.56 -16.22
C PHE A 199 -14.22 23.95 -15.74
N ALA A 200 -14.81 24.79 -16.61
CA ALA A 200 -15.25 26.13 -16.23
C ALA A 200 -16.49 26.09 -15.32
N GLU A 201 -17.39 25.14 -15.55
CA GLU A 201 -18.55 24.90 -14.68
C GLU A 201 -18.10 24.39 -13.29
N ALA A 202 -17.21 23.40 -13.25
CA ALA A 202 -16.60 22.92 -12.00
C ALA A 202 -15.84 24.02 -11.27
N GLN A 203 -15.11 24.88 -11.99
CA GLN A 203 -14.42 26.03 -11.41
C GLN A 203 -15.42 26.96 -10.72
N ALA A 204 -16.47 27.40 -11.44
CA ALA A 204 -17.50 28.29 -10.89
C ALA A 204 -18.18 27.68 -9.66
N LEU A 205 -18.42 26.37 -9.66
CA LEU A 205 -19.01 25.66 -8.54
C LEU A 205 -18.09 25.58 -7.31
N VAL A 206 -16.79 25.36 -7.50
CA VAL A 206 -15.81 25.44 -6.40
C VAL A 206 -15.69 26.85 -5.84
N GLU A 207 -15.74 27.88 -6.69
CA GLU A 207 -15.70 29.28 -6.27
C GLU A 207 -16.91 29.65 -5.42
N TRP A 208 -18.11 29.27 -5.87
CA TRP A 208 -19.37 29.46 -5.15
C TRP A 208 -19.42 28.68 -3.83
N ASN A 209 -18.94 27.44 -3.81
CA ASN A 209 -18.95 26.59 -2.62
C ASN A 209 -17.95 27.06 -1.55
N SER A 210 -16.78 27.56 -1.96
CA SER A 210 -15.71 27.96 -1.04
C SER A 210 -15.66 29.46 -0.70
N ASP A 211 -16.51 30.28 -1.33
CA ASP A 211 -16.51 31.75 -1.27
C ASP A 211 -15.12 32.37 -1.59
N ARG A 212 -14.35 31.71 -2.46
CA ARG A 212 -12.97 32.08 -2.82
C ARG A 212 -12.71 31.84 -4.31
N PRO A 213 -11.98 32.72 -5.00
CA PRO A 213 -11.61 32.53 -6.40
C PRO A 213 -10.70 31.30 -6.57
N PHE A 214 -10.93 30.52 -7.61
CA PHE A 214 -10.16 29.31 -7.89
C PHE A 214 -8.77 29.70 -8.37
N ARG A 215 -7.75 29.24 -7.67
CA ARG A 215 -6.35 29.48 -8.04
C ARG A 215 -5.80 28.21 -8.68
N ARG A 216 -5.47 28.33 -9.97
CA ARG A 216 -4.73 27.32 -10.75
C ARG A 216 -3.28 27.19 -10.31
#